data_AF-A0A2P5X2X2-F1
#
_entry.id   AF-A0A2P5X2X2-F1
#
_cell.length_a   1.000
_cell.length_b   1.000
_cell.length_c   1.000
_cell.angle_alpha   90.00
_cell.angle_beta   90.00
_cell.angle_gamma   90.00
#
_symmetry.space_group_name_H-M   'P 1'
#
loop_
_entity.id
_entity.type
_entity.pdbx_description
1 polymer ?
#
loop_
_entity_poly.entity_id
_entity_poly.type
_entity_poly.pdbx_seq_one_letter_code
_entity_poly.pdbx_strand_id
1 'polypeptide(L)'
;MIAMQKWKKYMCFQWIKTWPGGSGYPIIIHQYYCLPGNDCENQVKNKWAVEVSGISFNGFRGTGMIVTSALIIWKALMCITGSESPVVVVLSGSMEPGFKRGDILFLHMSKDPIRAGEIVVFNVDGREIPIVHRVIKVHERQDTGEVDVLTKGDNNYGDDRLLYAQGQQWLHRHHIMGRAVGFLPYVGWVTIIMTEKPIIKYILIGALGLLVITSKD
;
A
#
# COMPACT_ATOMS: atom_id res chain seq x y z
N MET A 1 -10.48 -22.00 -0.40
CA MET A 1 -9.56 -20.85 -0.16
C MET A 1 -9.41 -20.00 -1.43
N ILE A 2 -10.53 -19.69 -2.08
CA ILE A 2 -10.63 -19.01 -3.38
C ILE A 2 -11.79 -18.03 -3.23
N ALA A 3 -11.50 -16.76 -2.91
CA ALA A 3 -12.44 -15.62 -3.02
C ALA A 3 -11.85 -14.31 -2.48
N MET A 4 -10.90 -14.32 -1.54
CA MET A 4 -10.51 -13.09 -0.82
C MET A 4 -9.69 -12.06 -1.63
N GLN A 5 -9.07 -12.44 -2.76
CA GLN A 5 -8.20 -11.53 -3.53
C GLN A 5 -8.97 -10.52 -4.40
N LYS A 6 -10.20 -10.83 -4.85
CA LYS A 6 -11.00 -9.88 -5.68
C LYS A 6 -11.71 -8.78 -4.86
N TRP A 7 -11.77 -8.89 -3.53
CA TRP A 7 -12.62 -8.06 -2.67
C TRP A 7 -11.93 -6.78 -2.16
N LYS A 8 -10.59 -6.69 -2.28
CA LYS A 8 -9.81 -5.55 -1.74
C LYS A 8 -9.96 -4.24 -2.51
N LYS A 9 -10.37 -4.29 -3.78
CA LYS A 9 -10.36 -3.13 -4.69
C LYS A 9 -11.55 -2.17 -4.52
N TYR A 10 -12.57 -2.51 -3.72
CA TYR A 10 -13.88 -1.84 -3.73
C TYR A 10 -14.42 -1.41 -2.35
N MET A 11 -13.57 -1.38 -1.32
CA MET A 11 -13.96 -0.94 0.03
C MET A 11 -13.41 0.47 0.33
N CYS A 12 -14.30 1.44 0.52
CA CYS A 12 -13.97 2.75 1.11
C CYS A 12 -14.50 2.85 2.54
N PHE A 13 -13.80 3.67 3.33
CA PHE A 13 -14.22 4.09 4.66
C PHE A 13 -14.55 5.58 4.62
N GLN A 14 -15.71 5.97 5.17
CA GLN A 14 -16.11 7.37 5.31
C GLN A 14 -16.33 7.71 6.80
N TRP A 15 -15.83 8.87 7.23
CA TRP A 15 -15.80 9.32 8.63
C TRP A 15 -16.98 10.24 8.94
N ILE A 16 -17.69 10.01 10.05
CA ILE A 16 -18.63 10.98 10.64
C ILE A 16 -18.06 11.48 11.98
N LYS A 17 -18.11 12.81 12.17
CA LYS A 17 -17.62 13.52 13.37
C LYS A 17 -18.42 13.15 14.63
N THR A 18 -17.70 13.18 15.75
CA THR A 18 -18.20 13.02 17.12
C THR A 18 -19.25 14.08 17.48
N TRP A 19 -20.33 13.67 18.16
CA TRP A 19 -21.27 14.58 18.83
C TRP A 19 -20.80 14.87 20.27
N PRO A 20 -20.94 16.11 20.78
CA PRO A 20 -20.52 16.45 22.13
C PRO A 20 -21.59 16.00 23.12
N GLY A 21 -21.33 14.92 23.87
CA GLY A 21 -22.19 14.54 24.99
C GLY A 21 -21.92 13.15 25.53
N GLY A 22 -21.17 13.07 26.65
CA GLY A 22 -21.11 11.89 27.50
C GLY A 22 -19.83 11.06 27.39
N SER A 23 -19.39 10.54 28.54
CA SER A 23 -18.13 9.84 28.79
C SER A 23 -17.88 8.64 27.86
N GLY A 24 -16.81 8.75 27.05
CA GLY A 24 -16.31 7.69 26.16
C GLY A 24 -16.67 7.99 24.71
N TYR A 25 -15.67 8.32 23.88
CA TYR A 25 -15.89 8.60 22.46
C TYR A 25 -15.92 7.29 21.66
N PRO A 26 -17.08 6.81 21.18
CA PRO A 26 -17.10 5.71 20.22
C PRO A 26 -16.50 6.19 18.90
N ILE A 27 -15.46 5.49 18.43
CA ILE A 27 -15.04 5.61 17.03
C ILE A 27 -15.95 4.68 16.23
N ILE A 28 -16.76 5.26 15.35
CA ILE A 28 -17.64 4.51 14.46
C ILE A 28 -17.03 4.53 13.07
N ILE A 29 -16.59 3.36 12.62
CA ILE A 29 -16.06 3.17 11.27
C ILE A 29 -17.17 2.52 10.44
N HIS A 30 -17.74 3.28 9.50
CA HIS A 30 -18.64 2.74 8.50
C HIS A 30 -17.85 2.22 7.31
N GLN A 31 -18.01 0.95 7.02
CA GLN A 31 -17.42 0.28 5.87
C GLN A 31 -18.44 0.22 4.75
N TYR A 32 -18.12 0.81 3.60
CA TYR A 32 -18.99 0.80 2.44
C TYR A 32 -18.41 -0.09 1.34
N TYR A 33 -19.28 -0.88 0.71
CA TYR A 33 -19.01 -1.61 -0.51
C TYR A 33 -19.48 -0.78 -1.70
N CYS A 34 -18.54 -0.44 -2.57
CA CYS A 34 -18.79 0.31 -3.79
C CYS A 34 -18.85 -0.61 -5.01
N LEU A 35 -19.69 -0.26 -5.98
CA LEU A 35 -19.81 -1.04 -7.21
C LEU A 35 -18.63 -0.76 -8.15
N PRO A 36 -18.10 -1.77 -8.87
CA PRO A 36 -16.99 -1.59 -9.80
C PRO A 36 -17.28 -0.56 -10.89
N GLY A 37 -16.27 0.25 -11.24
CA GLY A 37 -16.31 1.17 -12.40
C GLY A 37 -16.70 2.62 -12.10
N ASN A 38 -17.04 2.95 -10.85
CA ASN A 38 -17.49 4.29 -10.45
C ASN A 38 -16.68 4.84 -9.27
N ASP A 39 -16.64 6.17 -9.14
CA ASP A 39 -15.99 6.84 -8.03
C ASP A 39 -16.74 6.60 -6.72
N CYS A 40 -16.06 5.95 -5.78
CA CYS A 40 -16.63 5.51 -4.53
C CYS A 40 -17.05 6.70 -3.62
N GLU A 41 -16.36 7.85 -3.72
CA GLU A 41 -16.77 9.06 -2.99
C GLU A 41 -18.15 9.57 -3.45
N ASN A 42 -18.40 9.58 -4.75
CA ASN A 42 -19.69 9.98 -5.32
C ASN A 42 -20.78 8.94 -5.04
N GLN A 43 -20.44 7.65 -5.02
CA GLN A 43 -21.41 6.60 -4.69
C GLN A 43 -21.89 6.69 -3.24
N VAL A 44 -21.01 7.01 -2.29
CA VAL A 44 -21.41 7.20 -0.90
C VAL A 44 -22.28 8.46 -0.76
N LYS A 45 -21.92 9.58 -1.39
CA LYS A 45 -22.74 10.82 -1.37
C LYS A 45 -24.14 10.61 -1.95
N ASN A 46 -24.24 9.82 -3.03
CA ASN A 46 -25.50 9.56 -3.73
C ASN A 46 -26.26 8.32 -3.18
N LYS A 47 -25.81 7.71 -2.07
CA LYS A 47 -26.41 6.51 -1.43
C LYS A 47 -26.47 5.25 -2.30
N TRP A 48 -25.55 5.08 -3.25
CA TRP A 48 -25.42 3.87 -4.08
C TRP A 48 -24.43 2.85 -3.51
N ALA A 49 -23.68 3.23 -2.47
CA ALA A 49 -22.78 2.32 -1.75
C ALA A 49 -23.54 1.54 -0.66
N VAL A 50 -23.24 0.25 -0.52
CA VAL A 50 -23.86 -0.63 0.48
C VAL A 50 -23.04 -0.57 1.77
N GLU A 51 -23.64 -0.16 2.88
CA GLU A 51 -22.99 -0.24 4.19
C GLU A 51 -22.88 -1.70 4.63
N VAL A 52 -21.65 -2.20 4.76
CA VAL A 52 -21.36 -3.61 5.06
C VAL A 52 -21.18 -3.84 6.56
N SER A 53 -20.65 -2.85 7.28
CA SER A 53 -20.56 -2.88 8.73
C SER A 53 -20.39 -1.48 9.32
N GLY A 54 -21.04 -1.24 10.47
CA GLY A 54 -20.72 -0.16 11.39
C GLY A 54 -19.94 -0.73 12.56
N ILE A 55 -18.63 -0.54 12.60
CA ILE A 55 -17.83 -0.97 13.75
C ILE A 55 -17.85 0.16 14.78
N SER A 56 -18.61 -0.03 15.85
CA SER A 56 -18.67 0.88 17.00
C SER A 56 -17.71 0.38 18.08
N PHE A 57 -16.61 1.11 18.31
CA PHE A 57 -15.63 0.76 19.34
C PHE A 57 -15.89 1.54 20.63
N ASN A 58 -16.45 0.88 21.64
CA ASN A 58 -16.57 1.42 23.00
C ASN A 58 -15.42 0.92 23.89
N GLY A 59 -14.71 1.84 24.57
CA GLY A 59 -13.87 1.49 25.73
C GLY A 59 -12.36 1.30 25.52
N PHE A 60 -11.72 1.95 24.53
CA PHE A 60 -10.26 1.92 24.47
C PHE A 60 -9.59 2.73 25.60
N ARG A 61 -8.96 2.04 26.55
CA ARG A 61 -7.92 2.65 27.41
C ARG A 61 -6.59 2.67 26.64
N GLY A 62 -6.02 3.87 26.44
CA GLY A 62 -4.64 4.13 26.02
C GLY A 62 -4.16 3.41 24.75
N THR A 63 -3.54 2.24 24.92
CA THR A 63 -2.79 1.50 23.88
C THR A 63 -3.60 1.18 22.64
N GLY A 64 -4.88 0.86 22.80
CA GLY A 64 -5.66 0.50 21.64
C GLY A 64 -6.28 1.68 20.87
N MET A 65 -6.28 2.90 21.44
CA MET A 65 -6.47 4.13 20.64
C MET A 65 -5.28 4.33 19.69
N ILE A 66 -4.06 4.00 20.13
CA ILE A 66 -2.85 4.10 19.29
C ILE A 66 -2.95 3.13 18.11
N VAL A 67 -3.26 1.85 18.37
CA VAL A 67 -3.36 0.84 17.31
C VAL A 67 -4.47 1.18 16.31
N THR A 68 -5.65 1.58 16.78
CA THR A 68 -6.76 1.98 15.89
C THR A 68 -6.41 3.21 15.07
N SER A 69 -5.84 4.26 15.68
CA SER A 69 -5.40 5.46 14.97
C SER A 69 -4.36 5.16 13.88
N ALA A 70 -3.40 4.26 14.15
CA ALA A 70 -2.40 3.85 13.15
C ALA A 70 -3.04 3.11 11.97
N LEU A 71 -3.98 2.19 12.22
CA LEU A 71 -4.73 1.49 11.17
C LEU A 71 -5.58 2.45 10.33
N ILE A 72 -6.17 3.46 10.98
CA ILE A 72 -6.96 4.50 10.35
C ILE A 72 -6.08 5.34 9.41
N ILE A 73 -4.93 5.81 9.89
CA ILE A 73 -3.97 6.58 9.09
C ILE A 73 -3.51 5.76 7.89
N TRP A 74 -3.18 4.48 8.10
CA TRP A 74 -2.77 3.58 7.03
C TRP A 74 -3.86 3.40 5.95
N LYS A 75 -5.13 3.26 6.37
CA LYS A 75 -6.28 3.17 5.45
C LYS A 75 -6.57 4.49 4.73
N ALA A 76 -6.48 5.61 5.42
CA ALA A 76 -6.61 6.92 4.81
C ALA A 76 -5.53 7.14 3.73
N LEU A 77 -4.28 6.75 4.01
CA LEU A 77 -3.19 6.81 3.04
C LEU A 77 -3.46 5.96 1.79
N MET A 78 -3.98 4.73 1.94
CA MET A 78 -4.40 3.91 0.78
C MET A 78 -5.47 4.60 -0.06
N CYS A 79 -6.48 5.22 0.57
CA CYS A 79 -7.55 5.91 -0.15
C CYS A 79 -7.04 7.15 -0.90
N ILE A 80 -6.21 7.97 -0.25
CA ILE A 80 -5.65 9.20 -0.84
C ILE A 80 -4.71 8.88 -1.99
N THR A 81 -3.86 7.86 -1.81
CA THR A 81 -2.87 7.51 -2.83
C THR A 81 -3.45 6.65 -3.95
N GLY A 82 -4.61 6.01 -3.75
CA GLY A 82 -5.16 5.04 -4.68
C GLY A 82 -4.31 3.77 -4.84
N SER A 83 -3.28 3.59 -4.00
CA SER A 83 -2.37 2.45 -4.05
C SER A 83 -2.69 1.47 -2.92
N GLU A 84 -2.61 0.16 -3.21
CA GLU A 84 -2.76 -0.89 -2.19
C GLU A 84 -1.60 -0.88 -1.17
N SER A 85 -0.46 -0.31 -1.56
CA SER A 85 0.74 -0.20 -0.73
C SER A 85 1.34 1.20 -0.88
N PRO A 86 0.81 2.22 -0.18
CA PRO A 86 1.24 3.62 -0.32
C PRO A 86 2.71 3.85 0.04
N VAL A 87 3.33 2.93 0.77
CA VAL A 87 4.72 3.00 1.22
C VAL A 87 5.40 1.66 0.96
N VAL A 88 6.56 1.67 0.31
CA VAL A 88 7.39 0.47 0.09
C VAL A 88 8.85 0.77 0.38
N VAL A 89 9.64 -0.27 0.66
CA VAL A 89 11.08 -0.14 0.96
C VAL A 89 11.88 -0.76 -0.17
N VAL A 90 12.95 -0.09 -0.59
CA VAL A 90 13.88 -0.60 -1.59
C VAL A 90 14.80 -1.63 -0.95
N LEU A 91 14.69 -2.89 -1.41
CA LEU A 91 15.42 -4.03 -0.84
C LEU A 91 16.73 -4.36 -1.59
N SER A 92 16.91 -3.85 -2.82
CA SER A 92 18.05 -4.16 -3.70
C SER A 92 18.67 -2.90 -4.30
N GLY A 93 19.86 -3.05 -4.91
CA GLY A 93 20.56 -1.98 -5.63
C GLY A 93 20.28 -1.94 -7.14
N SER A 94 19.16 -2.53 -7.61
CA SER A 94 18.84 -2.57 -9.06
C SER A 94 18.45 -1.20 -9.63
N MET A 95 18.11 -0.26 -8.75
CA MET A 95 17.71 1.11 -9.10
C MET A 95 18.81 2.16 -8.88
N GLU A 96 20.04 1.74 -8.61
CA GLU A 96 21.16 2.67 -8.49
C GLU A 96 21.51 3.31 -9.85
N PRO A 97 21.91 4.60 -9.89
CA PRO A 97 22.13 5.51 -8.77
C PRO A 97 20.87 6.24 -8.25
N GLY A 98 19.70 6.01 -8.85
CA GLY A 98 18.46 6.74 -8.53
C GLY A 98 17.92 6.46 -7.13
N PHE A 99 17.82 5.17 -6.77
CA PHE A 99 17.41 4.74 -5.43
C PHE A 99 18.40 3.72 -4.87
N LYS A 100 18.68 3.84 -3.59
CA LYS A 100 19.57 2.93 -2.86
C LYS A 100 18.77 1.99 -1.98
N ARG A 101 19.41 0.87 -1.63
CA ARG A 101 18.85 -0.04 -0.63
C ARG A 101 18.62 0.69 0.70
N GLY A 102 17.41 0.50 1.25
CA GLY A 102 16.97 1.15 2.47
C GLY A 102 16.25 2.49 2.26
N ASP A 103 16.04 2.91 1.02
CA ASP A 103 15.16 4.05 0.74
C ASP A 103 13.68 3.64 0.87
N ILE A 104 12.87 4.52 1.43
CA ILE A 104 11.40 4.38 1.47
C ILE A 104 10.83 5.11 0.27
N LEU A 105 9.94 4.49 -0.49
CA LEU A 105 9.23 5.10 -1.61
C LEU A 105 7.77 5.33 -1.24
N PHE A 106 7.28 6.53 -1.56
CA PHE A 106 5.87 6.87 -1.47
C PHE A 106 5.22 6.62 -2.83
N LEU A 107 4.16 5.81 -2.83
CA LEU A 107 3.45 5.41 -4.04
C LEU A 107 2.14 6.17 -4.17
N HIS A 108 1.84 6.58 -5.40
CA HIS A 108 0.56 7.15 -5.79
C HIS A 108 0.12 6.52 -7.11
N MET A 109 -1.16 6.18 -7.20
CA MET A 109 -1.77 5.61 -8.38
C MET A 109 -2.74 6.62 -8.98
N SER A 110 -2.25 7.43 -9.92
CA SER A 110 -3.08 8.40 -10.64
C SER A 110 -3.92 7.74 -11.73
N LYS A 111 -5.00 8.40 -12.15
CA LYS A 111 -5.82 7.99 -13.30
C LYS A 111 -5.13 8.23 -14.65
N ASP A 112 -4.04 9.00 -14.65
CA ASP A 112 -3.29 9.32 -15.87
C ASP A 112 -2.64 8.07 -16.50
N PRO A 113 -2.42 8.08 -17.83
CA PRO A 113 -1.68 7.02 -18.50
C PRO A 113 -0.24 6.98 -17.99
N ILE A 114 0.30 5.75 -17.90
CA ILE A 114 1.69 5.50 -17.50
C ILE A 114 2.59 5.87 -18.66
N ARG A 115 3.70 6.56 -18.38
CA ARG A 115 4.63 7.04 -19.41
C ARG A 115 6.02 6.42 -19.23
N ALA A 116 6.76 6.34 -20.33
CA ALA A 116 8.16 5.95 -20.28
C ALA A 116 8.97 6.93 -19.43
N GLY A 117 9.89 6.40 -18.63
CA GLY A 117 10.70 7.14 -17.67
C GLY A 117 10.17 7.12 -16.23
N GLU A 118 8.91 6.74 -16.02
CA GLU A 118 8.30 6.67 -14.69
C GLU A 118 8.84 5.48 -13.88
N ILE A 119 8.92 5.64 -12.56
CA ILE A 119 9.29 4.56 -11.65
C ILE A 119 8.00 3.93 -11.12
N VAL A 120 7.83 2.65 -11.39
CA VAL A 120 6.63 1.90 -11.01
C VAL A 120 6.99 0.77 -10.08
N VAL A 121 6.07 0.47 -9.18
CA VAL A 121 6.14 -0.70 -8.32
C VAL A 121 5.10 -1.69 -8.80
N PHE A 122 5.54 -2.90 -9.11
CA PHE A 122 4.67 -3.92 -9.66
C PHE A 122 4.85 -5.25 -8.94
N ASN A 123 3.78 -6.05 -8.96
CA ASN A 123 3.78 -7.41 -8.48
C ASN A 123 3.78 -8.37 -9.65
N VAL A 124 4.52 -9.47 -9.53
CA VAL A 124 4.52 -10.55 -10.50
C VAL A 124 3.86 -11.75 -9.86
N ASP A 125 2.96 -12.41 -10.59
CA ASP A 125 2.32 -13.63 -10.11
C ASP A 125 3.37 -14.71 -9.80
N GLY A 126 3.26 -15.30 -8.60
CA GLY A 126 4.24 -16.27 -8.10
C GLY A 126 5.43 -15.65 -7.35
N ARG A 127 5.51 -14.31 -7.24
CA ARG A 127 6.45 -13.63 -6.34
C ARG A 127 5.68 -12.96 -5.19
N GLU A 128 6.23 -13.10 -3.98
CA GLU A 128 5.68 -12.44 -2.78
C GLU A 128 6.20 -11.01 -2.60
N ILE A 129 7.38 -10.72 -3.16
CA ILE A 129 8.07 -9.44 -2.97
C ILE A 129 7.87 -8.56 -4.21
N PRO A 130 7.36 -7.33 -4.03
CA PRO A 130 7.16 -6.39 -5.12
C PRO A 130 8.49 -5.90 -5.71
N ILE A 131 8.49 -5.55 -7.00
CA ILE A 131 9.66 -5.07 -7.72
C ILE A 131 9.47 -3.61 -8.08
N VAL A 132 10.52 -2.80 -7.89
CA VAL A 132 10.53 -1.37 -8.22
C VAL A 132 11.49 -1.14 -9.38
N HIS A 133 10.99 -0.78 -10.56
CA HIS A 133 11.84 -0.50 -11.73
C HIS A 133 11.31 0.65 -12.59
N ARG A 134 12.14 1.13 -13.52
CA ARG A 134 11.78 2.22 -14.44
C ARG A 134 11.09 1.68 -15.68
N VAL A 135 10.00 2.32 -16.08
CA VAL A 135 9.32 2.05 -17.35
C VAL A 135 10.21 2.50 -18.51
N ILE A 136 10.54 1.59 -19.40
CA ILE A 136 11.34 1.88 -20.61
C ILE A 136 10.50 1.93 -21.88
N LYS A 137 9.38 1.19 -21.92
CA LYS A 137 8.44 1.22 -23.05
C LYS A 137 7.00 1.08 -22.55
N VAL A 138 6.11 1.81 -23.21
CA VAL A 138 4.66 1.72 -23.02
C VAL A 138 4.05 1.50 -24.39
N HIS A 139 3.17 0.52 -24.50
CA HIS A 139 2.38 0.27 -25.68
C HIS A 139 0.90 0.39 -25.29
N GLU A 140 0.19 1.27 -25.96
CA GLU A 140 -1.26 1.46 -25.74
C GLU A 140 -1.97 0.84 -26.94
N ARG A 141 -2.80 -0.17 -26.66
CA ARG A 141 -3.53 -0.88 -27.70
C ARG A 141 -4.75 -0.04 -28.10
N GLN A 142 -4.79 0.41 -29.36
CA GLN A 142 -5.81 1.33 -29.87
C GLN A 142 -7.22 0.74 -29.90
N ASP A 143 -7.33 -0.58 -29.90
CA ASP A 143 -8.57 -1.37 -29.98
C ASP A 143 -9.23 -1.59 -28.61
N THR A 144 -8.44 -1.86 -27.56
CA THR A 144 -8.95 -2.19 -26.22
C THR A 144 -8.68 -1.12 -25.17
N GLY A 145 -7.80 -0.16 -25.45
CA GLY A 145 -7.29 0.80 -24.47
C GLY A 145 -6.41 0.14 -23.40
N GLU A 146 -5.97 -1.10 -23.60
CA GLU A 146 -5.06 -1.78 -22.69
C GLU A 146 -3.64 -1.21 -22.80
N VAL A 147 -3.00 -1.08 -21.65
CA VAL A 147 -1.65 -0.53 -21.53
C VAL A 147 -0.68 -1.64 -21.15
N ASP A 148 0.26 -1.89 -22.04
CA ASP A 148 1.36 -2.84 -21.90
C ASP A 148 2.65 -2.10 -21.55
N VAL A 149 3.26 -2.47 -20.44
CA VAL A 149 4.42 -1.79 -19.86
C VAL A 149 5.61 -2.73 -19.82
N LEU A 150 6.78 -2.22 -20.24
CA LEU A 150 8.06 -2.89 -20.08
C LEU A 150 8.93 -2.08 -19.12
N THR A 151 9.43 -2.74 -18.07
CA THR A 151 10.30 -2.13 -17.08
C THR A 151 11.72 -2.65 -17.18
N LYS A 152 12.64 -1.87 -16.60
CA LYS A 152 14.05 -2.22 -16.44
C LYS A 152 14.59 -1.54 -15.18
N GLY A 153 15.40 -2.27 -14.41
CA GLY A 153 16.22 -1.69 -13.35
C GLY A 153 17.29 -0.75 -13.91
N ASP A 154 17.47 0.41 -13.30
CA ASP A 154 18.43 1.42 -13.75
C ASP A 154 19.86 0.85 -13.80
N ASN A 155 20.22 -0.03 -12.85
CA ASN A 155 21.51 -0.69 -12.74
C ASN A 155 21.56 -2.10 -13.37
N ASN A 156 20.49 -2.53 -14.05
CA ASN A 156 20.45 -3.85 -14.69
C ASN A 156 20.95 -3.77 -16.15
N TYR A 157 21.57 -4.84 -16.66
CA TYR A 157 22.01 -4.92 -18.06
C TYR A 157 20.84 -5.12 -19.05
N GLY A 158 19.85 -5.93 -18.66
CA GLY A 158 18.69 -6.29 -19.48
C GLY A 158 17.38 -5.67 -18.99
N ASP A 159 16.31 -5.90 -19.74
CA ASP A 159 14.94 -5.62 -19.30
C ASP A 159 14.42 -6.70 -18.33
N ASP A 160 13.27 -6.44 -17.73
CA ASP A 160 12.72 -7.31 -16.68
C ASP A 160 11.89 -8.49 -17.20
N ARG A 161 11.92 -8.80 -18.51
CA ARG A 161 11.08 -9.87 -19.08
C ARG A 161 11.34 -11.23 -18.44
N LEU A 162 12.58 -11.50 -18.05
CA LEU A 162 12.95 -12.74 -17.37
C LEU A 162 12.42 -12.81 -15.91
N LEU A 163 12.05 -11.66 -15.33
CA LEU A 163 11.52 -11.59 -13.97
C LEU A 163 10.00 -11.75 -13.91
N TYR A 164 9.32 -11.57 -15.05
CA TYR A 164 7.86 -11.71 -15.17
C TYR A 164 7.42 -13.18 -15.06
N ALA A 165 6.10 -13.41 -15.02
CA ALA A 165 5.56 -14.76 -15.00
C ALA A 165 5.93 -15.53 -16.28
N GLN A 166 5.90 -16.85 -16.22
CA GLN A 166 6.30 -17.70 -17.35
C GLN A 166 5.47 -17.39 -18.60
N GLY A 167 6.14 -16.99 -19.69
CA GLY A 167 5.50 -16.61 -20.95
C GLY A 167 4.98 -15.17 -21.01
N GLN A 168 5.08 -14.41 -19.92
CA GLN A 168 4.66 -13.00 -19.87
C GLN A 168 5.77 -12.09 -20.44
N GLN A 169 5.41 -11.22 -21.39
CA GLN A 169 6.35 -10.28 -22.03
C GLN A 169 6.12 -8.82 -21.64
N TRP A 170 4.93 -8.53 -21.09
CA TRP A 170 4.46 -7.18 -20.78
C TRP A 170 3.74 -7.18 -19.44
N LEU A 171 3.88 -6.08 -18.70
CA LEU A 171 3.12 -5.82 -17.49
C LEU A 171 1.86 -5.03 -17.85
N HIS A 172 0.71 -5.59 -17.52
CA HIS A 172 -0.57 -4.89 -17.59
C HIS A 172 -0.80 -4.01 -16.37
N ARG A 173 -1.73 -3.05 -16.49
CA ARG A 173 -2.10 -2.08 -15.43
C ARG A 173 -2.42 -2.73 -14.06
N HIS A 174 -2.99 -3.93 -14.02
CA HIS A 174 -3.35 -4.61 -12.77
C HIS A 174 -2.15 -5.15 -11.98
N HIS A 175 -1.00 -5.35 -12.63
CA HIS A 175 0.24 -5.72 -11.95
C HIS A 175 0.88 -4.53 -11.23
N ILE A 176 0.53 -3.31 -11.63
CA ILE A 176 1.15 -2.08 -11.14
C ILE A 176 0.42 -1.62 -9.88
N MET A 177 1.14 -1.66 -8.76
CA MET A 177 0.63 -1.24 -7.44
C MET A 177 0.62 0.27 -7.28
N GLY A 178 1.55 0.98 -7.94
CA GLY A 178 1.61 2.44 -7.91
C GLY A 178 2.87 2.99 -8.55
N ARG A 179 2.91 4.32 -8.65
CA ARG A 179 4.03 5.11 -9.19
C ARG A 179 4.76 5.77 -8.03
N ALA A 180 6.09 5.75 -8.04
CA ALA A 180 6.87 6.45 -7.02
C ALA A 180 6.78 7.97 -7.23
N VAL A 181 6.29 8.70 -6.24
CA VAL A 181 6.15 10.17 -6.26
C VAL A 181 7.17 10.89 -5.37
N GLY A 182 7.79 10.16 -4.45
CA GLY A 182 8.81 10.69 -3.56
C GLY A 182 9.52 9.57 -2.83
N PHE A 183 10.64 9.89 -2.20
CA PHE A 183 11.39 8.93 -1.40
C PHE A 183 11.99 9.58 -0.15
N LEU A 184 12.25 8.75 0.86
CA LEU A 184 12.94 9.12 2.08
C LEU A 184 14.18 8.23 2.22
N PRO A 185 15.39 8.78 2.11
CA PRO A 185 16.60 7.97 2.05
C PRO A 185 16.94 7.35 3.41
N TYR A 186 17.53 6.16 3.38
CA TYR A 186 18.07 5.41 4.52
C TYR A 186 17.09 4.96 5.63
N VAL A 187 15.89 5.52 5.74
CA VAL A 187 14.94 5.21 6.84
C VAL A 187 14.45 3.76 6.78
N GLY A 188 14.38 3.17 5.59
CA GLY A 188 14.00 1.78 5.38
C GLY A 188 14.97 0.78 6.00
N TRP A 189 16.22 1.16 6.29
CA TRP A 189 17.17 0.27 6.98
C TRP A 189 16.66 -0.23 8.31
N VAL A 190 15.86 0.57 9.02
CA VAL A 190 15.23 0.14 10.29
C VAL A 190 14.37 -1.10 10.05
N THR A 191 13.54 -1.09 9.00
CA THR A 191 12.68 -2.22 8.65
C THR A 191 13.47 -3.43 8.13
N ILE A 192 14.53 -3.18 7.35
CA ILE A 192 15.41 -4.23 6.81
C ILE A 192 16.12 -4.95 7.96
N ILE A 193 16.74 -4.22 8.88
CA ILE A 193 17.45 -4.79 10.03
C ILE A 193 16.50 -5.59 10.93
N MET A 194 15.29 -5.08 11.20
CA MET A 194 14.28 -5.81 11.98
C MET A 194 13.83 -7.12 11.32
N THR A 195 13.87 -7.18 9.99
CA THR A 195 13.46 -8.36 9.21
C THR A 195 14.61 -9.36 9.06
N GLU A 196 15.82 -8.90 8.75
CA GLU A 196 16.99 -9.75 8.51
C GLU A 196 17.64 -10.28 9.79
N LYS A 197 17.55 -9.53 10.90
CA LYS A 197 18.11 -9.93 12.20
C LYS A 197 16.99 -10.14 13.22
N PRO A 198 16.34 -11.32 13.25
CA PRO A 198 15.23 -11.59 14.16
C PRO A 198 15.60 -11.44 15.64
N ILE A 199 16.88 -11.63 16.00
CA ILE A 199 17.38 -11.41 17.37
C ILE A 199 17.11 -9.97 17.85
N ILE A 200 17.37 -8.97 17.00
CA ILE A 200 17.14 -7.55 17.34
C ILE A 200 15.65 -7.31 17.56
N LYS A 201 14.79 -7.89 16.72
CA LYS A 201 13.33 -7.84 16.88
C LYS A 201 12.90 -8.41 18.23
N TYR A 202 13.41 -9.57 18.64
CA TYR A 202 13.05 -10.18 19.92
C TYR A 202 13.56 -9.38 21.12
N ILE A 203 14.79 -8.84 21.06
CA ILE A 203 15.33 -7.96 22.10
C ILE A 203 14.45 -6.72 22.27
N LEU A 204 14.03 -6.10 21.17
CA LEU A 204 13.24 -4.86 21.19
C LEU A 204 11.82 -5.10 21.72
N ILE A 205 11.16 -6.19 21.32
CA ILE A 205 9.87 -6.61 21.86
C ILE A 205 9.99 -6.95 23.35
N GLY A 206 11.06 -7.64 23.75
CA GLY A 206 11.34 -7.97 25.14
C GLY A 206 11.54 -6.72 26.01
N ALA A 207 12.33 -5.75 25.53
CA ALA A 207 12.57 -4.48 26.21
C ALA A 207 11.27 -3.64 26.35
N LEU A 208 10.46 -3.55 25.29
CA LEU A 208 9.14 -2.90 25.36
C LEU A 208 8.20 -3.61 26.34
N GLY A 209 8.18 -4.95 26.33
CA GLY A 209 7.39 -5.75 27.27
C GLY A 209 7.80 -5.49 28.72
N LEU A 210 9.11 -5.47 28.99
CA LEU A 210 9.66 -5.15 30.31
C LEU A 210 9.33 -3.71 30.73
N LEU A 211 9.44 -2.75 29.82
CA LEU A 211 9.09 -1.34 30.07
C LEU A 211 7.61 -1.20 30.44
N VAL A 212 6.71 -1.88 29.72
CA VAL A 212 5.27 -1.85 30.02
C VAL A 212 4.94 -2.49 31.37
N ILE A 213 5.67 -3.55 31.75
CA ILE A 213 5.49 -4.20 33.06
C ILE A 213 5.99 -3.28 34.19
N THR A 214 7.14 -2.62 33.97
CA THR A 214 7.77 -1.72 34.96
C THR A 214 7.11 -0.34 35.03
N SER A 215 6.42 0.10 33.98
CA SER A 215 5.66 1.35 33.96
C SER A 215 4.26 1.25 34.60
N LYS A 216 3.97 0.14 35.27
CA LYS A 216 2.68 -0.15 35.89
C LYS A 216 2.75 0.14 37.39
N ASP A 217 3.09 1.37 37.72
CA ASP A 217 2.96 2.03 39.03
C ASP A 217 2.41 3.44 38.81
#